data_AF-A0A257RSS4-F1
#
_entry.id   AF-A0A257RSS4-F1
#
_cell.length_a   1.000
_cell.length_b   1.000
_cell.length_c   1.000
_cell.angle_alpha   90.00
_cell.angle_beta   90.00
_cell.angle_gamma   90.00
#
_symmetry.space_group_name_H-M   'P 1'
#
loop_
_entity.id
_entity.type
_entity.pdbx_description
1 polymer ?
#
loop_
_entity_poly.entity_id
_entity_poly.type
_entity_poly.pdbx_seq_one_letter_code
_entity_poly.pdbx_strand_id
1 'polypeptide(L)'
;MSQTAVSPRSRRSRLPFLAVLGPGIVVMLADTEVGSIITASQSGVAWGYRLLLLQFILIPILYVVQELTVRLGIFTGKGHGELIRDTFGKGWAWLSAAGLAVATIGALLSEFSGVAGVGELYGIPRAVTLTLSVVFLLVVAFTGSYRRVERVAIGLGLFELV
;
A
#
# COMPACT_ATOMS: atom_id res chain seq x y z
N MET A 1 -41.35 17.71 -37.78
CA MET A 1 -40.50 18.47 -36.83
C MET A 1 -41.07 18.28 -35.43
N SER A 2 -40.43 17.48 -34.58
CA SER A 2 -40.67 17.48 -33.13
C SER A 2 -39.36 17.10 -32.47
N GLN A 3 -38.66 18.09 -31.93
CA GLN A 3 -37.42 17.92 -31.19
C GLN A 3 -37.79 17.53 -29.75
N THR A 4 -37.49 16.30 -29.34
CA THR A 4 -37.53 15.91 -27.93
C THR A 4 -36.33 16.52 -27.23
N ALA A 5 -36.59 17.52 -26.39
CA ALA A 5 -35.59 18.18 -25.55
C ALA A 5 -34.92 17.16 -24.61
N VAL A 6 -33.60 17.04 -24.69
CA VAL A 6 -32.79 16.30 -23.72
C VAL A 6 -32.65 17.17 -22.47
N SER A 7 -33.32 16.77 -21.39
CA SER A 7 -33.18 17.40 -20.07
C SER A 7 -31.73 17.30 -19.57
N PRO A 8 -31.17 18.33 -18.91
CA PRO A 8 -29.82 18.25 -18.37
C PRO A 8 -29.81 17.32 -17.15
N ARG A 9 -29.02 16.24 -17.19
CA ARG A 9 -28.85 15.35 -16.03
C ARG A 9 -28.11 16.09 -14.91
N SER A 10 -28.91 16.57 -13.97
CA SER A 10 -28.73 16.74 -12.52
C SER A 10 -27.45 16.16 -11.89
N ARG A 11 -26.72 17.04 -11.17
CA ARG A 11 -25.78 16.81 -10.05
C ARG A 11 -24.68 15.76 -10.28
N ARG A 12 -23.49 16.23 -10.70
CA ARG A 12 -22.21 15.52 -10.51
C ARG A 12 -22.06 15.18 -9.02
N SER A 13 -22.37 13.94 -8.65
CA SER A 13 -22.05 13.43 -7.33
C SER A 13 -20.52 13.30 -7.26
N ARG A 14 -19.91 13.73 -6.15
CA ARG A 14 -18.47 13.52 -5.86
C ARG A 14 -18.17 12.08 -5.41
N LEU A 15 -19.21 11.27 -5.26
CA LEU A 15 -19.18 9.88 -4.82
C LEU A 15 -18.37 8.92 -5.72
N PRO A 16 -18.38 9.01 -7.07
CA PRO A 16 -17.57 8.13 -7.90
C PRO A 16 -16.08 8.49 -7.86
N PHE A 17 -15.72 9.74 -7.51
CA PHE A 17 -14.31 10.12 -7.33
C PHE A 17 -13.73 9.49 -6.06
N LEU A 18 -14.45 9.53 -4.94
CA LEU A 18 -14.02 8.89 -3.68
C LEU A 18 -13.84 7.36 -3.81
N ALA A 19 -14.67 6.71 -4.61
CA ALA A 19 -14.59 5.25 -4.83
C ALA A 19 -13.32 4.82 -5.60
N VAL A 20 -12.69 5.73 -6.35
CA VAL A 20 -11.46 5.46 -7.12
C VAL A 20 -10.20 5.72 -6.30
N LEU A 21 -10.30 6.47 -5.19
CA LEU A 21 -9.16 6.78 -4.32
C LEU A 21 -8.68 5.59 -3.49
N GLY A 22 -9.54 4.59 -3.28
CA GLY A 22 -9.29 3.43 -2.43
C GLY A 22 -7.95 2.73 -2.66
N PRO A 23 -7.69 2.22 -3.89
CA PRO A 23 -6.43 1.57 -4.21
C PRO A 23 -5.20 2.48 -4.00
N GLY A 24 -5.32 3.78 -4.31
CA GLY A 24 -4.24 4.74 -4.10
C GLY A 24 -3.92 4.98 -2.63
N ILE A 25 -4.95 5.06 -1.78
CA ILE A 25 -4.76 5.20 -0.32
C ILE A 25 -4.12 3.94 0.25
N VAL A 26 -4.52 2.74 -0.20
CA VAL A 26 -3.89 1.49 0.26
C VAL A 26 -2.41 1.44 -0.12
N VAL A 27 -2.03 1.90 -1.31
CA VAL A 27 -0.61 2.00 -1.71
C VAL A 27 0.13 3.01 -0.82
N MET A 28 -0.47 4.16 -0.53
CA MET A 28 0.13 5.17 0.35
C MET A 28 0.32 4.67 1.78
N LEU A 29 -0.63 3.89 2.32
CA LEU A 29 -0.50 3.27 3.65
C LEU A 29 0.58 2.20 3.69
N ALA A 30 0.89 1.56 2.57
CA ALA A 30 2.03 0.64 2.52
C ALA A 30 3.37 1.38 2.69
N ASP A 31 3.46 2.66 2.30
CA ASP A 31 4.67 3.47 2.49
C ASP A 31 4.88 3.90 3.96
N THR A 32 3.84 3.82 4.82
CA THR A 32 3.89 4.17 6.25
C THR A 32 4.05 2.96 7.18
N GLU A 33 4.42 1.80 6.64
CA GLU A 33 4.63 0.57 7.39
C GLU A 33 5.71 0.68 8.51
N VAL A 34 5.70 -0.26 9.45
CA VAL A 34 6.60 -0.31 10.61
C VAL A 34 8.07 -0.17 10.20
N GLY A 35 8.46 -0.81 9.09
CA GLY A 35 9.81 -0.73 8.55
C GLY A 35 10.23 0.70 8.19
N SER A 36 9.34 1.47 7.58
CA SER A 36 9.54 2.90 7.26
C SER A 36 9.72 3.73 8.52
N ILE A 37 8.87 3.53 9.53
CA ILE A 37 8.92 4.28 10.80
C ILE A 37 10.20 3.98 11.57
N ILE A 38 10.61 2.71 11.66
CA ILE A 38 11.86 2.31 12.33
C ILE A 38 13.06 2.92 11.62
N THR A 39 13.11 2.83 10.29
CA THR A 39 14.21 3.40 9.50
C THR A 39 14.28 4.92 9.66
N ALA A 40 13.15 5.62 9.60
CA ALA A 40 13.08 7.05 9.83
C ALA A 40 13.57 7.42 11.24
N SER A 41 13.13 6.69 12.26
CA SER A 41 13.52 6.92 13.67
C SER A 41 15.02 6.70 13.89
N GLN A 42 15.56 5.57 13.42
CA GLN A 42 16.98 5.25 13.56
C GLN A 42 17.87 6.24 12.78
N SER A 43 17.46 6.59 11.55
CA SER A 43 18.17 7.57 10.76
C SER A 43 18.12 8.98 11.38
N GLY A 44 17.02 9.34 12.04
CA GLY A 44 16.89 10.58 12.79
C GLY A 44 17.81 10.63 14.01
N VAL A 45 17.95 9.52 14.74
CA VAL A 45 18.93 9.42 15.85
C VAL A 45 20.37 9.52 15.34
N ALA A 46 20.69 8.86 14.22
CA ALA A 46 22.05 8.82 13.70
C ALA A 46 22.48 10.11 12.96
N TRP A 47 21.57 10.74 12.22
CA TRP A 47 21.87 11.84 11.30
C TRP A 47 21.13 13.15 11.62
N GLY A 48 20.29 13.17 12.65
CA GLY A 48 19.42 14.29 12.95
C GLY A 48 18.54 14.63 11.75
N TYR A 49 18.43 15.91 11.42
CA TYR A 49 17.60 16.40 10.33
C TYR A 49 18.27 16.40 8.94
N ARG A 50 19.52 15.91 8.82
CA ARG A 50 20.31 16.01 7.59
C ARG A 50 19.69 15.29 6.39
N LEU A 51 18.90 14.24 6.64
CA LEU A 51 18.23 13.45 5.60
C LEU A 51 16.84 14.01 5.21
N LEU A 52 16.29 14.98 5.94
CA LEU A 52 14.96 15.51 5.64
C LEU A 52 14.87 16.16 4.26
N LEU A 53 15.89 16.93 3.87
CA LEU A 53 15.91 17.56 2.54
C LEU A 53 15.91 16.50 1.44
N LEU A 54 16.68 15.43 1.63
CA LEU A 54 16.70 14.30 0.69
C LEU A 54 15.32 13.63 0.63
N GLN A 55 14.66 13.41 1.77
CA GLN A 55 13.30 12.86 1.82
C GLN A 55 12.32 13.71 1.00
N PHE A 56 12.35 15.04 1.14
CA PHE A 56 11.49 15.93 0.36
C PHE A 56 11.73 15.85 -1.15
N ILE A 57 12.99 15.67 -1.56
CA ILE A 57 13.36 15.49 -2.97
C ILE A 57 12.86 14.13 -3.52
N LEU A 58 12.81 13.09 -2.68
CA LEU A 58 12.35 11.77 -3.09
C LEU A 58 10.82 11.68 -3.27
N ILE A 59 10.03 12.52 -2.58
CA ILE A 59 8.57 12.54 -2.72
C ILE A 59 8.09 12.68 -4.19
N PRO A 60 8.51 13.69 -4.97
CA PRO A 60 8.06 13.81 -6.37
C PRO A 60 8.54 12.64 -7.24
N ILE A 61 9.71 12.07 -6.96
CA ILE A 61 10.22 10.91 -7.69
C ILE A 61 9.32 9.70 -7.43
N LEU A 62 9.00 9.44 -6.17
CA LEU A 62 8.07 8.38 -5.78
C LEU A 62 6.70 8.55 -6.45
N TYR A 63 6.18 9.78 -6.45
CA TYR A 63 4.90 10.08 -7.09
C TYR A 63 4.92 9.76 -8.60
N VAL A 64 6.00 10.13 -9.31
CA VAL A 64 6.15 9.81 -10.74
C VAL A 64 6.16 8.29 -10.97
N VAL A 65 6.88 7.53 -10.14
CA VAL A 65 6.90 6.07 -10.26
C VAL A 65 5.51 5.46 -10.04
N GLN A 66 4.79 5.91 -9.01
CA GLN A 66 3.43 5.44 -8.73
C GLN A 66 2.46 5.80 -9.86
N GLU A 67 2.53 7.04 -10.36
CA GLU A 67 1.68 7.52 -11.45
C GLU A 67 1.90 6.70 -12.74
N LEU A 68 3.15 6.46 -13.12
CA LEU A 68 3.48 5.66 -14.30
C LEU A 68 3.01 4.21 -14.14
N THR A 69 3.15 3.63 -12.95
CA THR A 69 2.70 2.27 -12.65
C THR A 69 1.18 2.16 -12.82
N VAL A 70 0.42 3.10 -12.26
CA VAL A 70 -1.04 3.16 -12.38
C VAL A 70 -1.46 3.40 -13.83
N ARG A 71 -0.82 4.36 -14.52
CA ARG A 71 -1.10 4.68 -15.92
C ARG A 71 -0.90 3.46 -16.82
N LEU A 72 0.20 2.73 -16.61
CA LEU A 72 0.51 1.53 -17.36
C LEU A 72 -0.51 0.42 -17.09
N GLY A 73 -0.90 0.20 -15.83
CA GLY A 73 -1.92 -0.78 -15.46
C GLY A 73 -3.29 -0.46 -16.07
N ILE A 74 -3.72 0.81 -16.06
CA ILE A 74 -4.98 1.25 -16.65
C ILE A 74 -4.95 1.12 -18.18
N PHE A 75 -3.86 1.52 -18.83
CA PHE A 75 -3.77 1.53 -20.29
C PHE A 75 -3.66 0.11 -20.88
N THR A 76 -2.90 -0.77 -20.22
CA THR A 76 -2.64 -2.13 -20.74
C THR A 76 -3.65 -3.16 -20.24
N GLY A 77 -4.32 -2.91 -19.12
CA GLY A 77 -5.19 -3.88 -18.45
C GLY A 77 -4.44 -5.08 -17.86
N LYS A 78 -3.10 -5.02 -17.79
CA LYS A 78 -2.24 -6.11 -17.32
C LYS A 78 -1.50 -5.73 -16.05
N GLY A 79 -1.14 -6.74 -15.25
CA GLY A 79 -0.29 -6.55 -14.08
C GLY A 79 1.17 -6.26 -14.46
N HIS A 80 1.91 -5.57 -13.58
CA HIS A 80 3.32 -5.21 -13.83
C HIS A 80 4.19 -6.43 -14.17
N GLY A 81 4.05 -7.55 -13.44
CA GLY A 81 4.80 -8.78 -13.72
C GLY A 81 4.46 -9.43 -15.07
N GLU A 82 3.20 -9.30 -15.52
CA GLU A 82 2.78 -9.78 -16.84
C GLU A 82 3.42 -8.92 -17.96
N LEU A 83 3.46 -7.61 -17.77
CA LEU A 83 4.12 -6.70 -18.72
C LEU A 83 5.63 -6.94 -18.81
N ILE A 84 6.30 -7.22 -17.69
CA ILE A 84 7.71 -7.62 -17.71
C ILE A 84 7.88 -8.90 -18.52
N ARG A 85 7.01 -9.90 -18.29
CA ARG A 85 7.07 -11.17 -19.02
C ARG A 85 6.89 -10.99 -20.51
N ASP A 86 5.94 -10.14 -20.91
CA ASP A 86 5.59 -9.92 -22.31
C ASP A 86 6.67 -9.08 -23.04
N THR A 87 7.36 -8.18 -22.32
CA THR A 87 8.34 -7.25 -22.90
C THR A 87 9.77 -7.80 -22.85
N PHE A 88 10.15 -8.42 -21.74
CA PHE A 88 11.53 -8.87 -21.47
C PHE A 88 11.66 -10.40 -21.41
N GLY A 89 10.54 -11.14 -21.37
CA GLY A 89 10.53 -12.60 -21.31
C GLY A 89 10.44 -13.17 -19.90
N LYS A 90 10.31 -14.50 -19.83
CA LYS A 90 10.01 -15.24 -18.58
C LYS A 90 11.10 -15.12 -17.51
N GLY A 91 12.38 -15.04 -17.89
CA GLY A 91 13.49 -14.94 -16.94
C GLY A 91 13.43 -13.66 -16.10
N TRP A 92 13.23 -12.51 -16.76
CA TRP A 92 13.08 -11.22 -16.10
C TRP A 92 11.81 -11.12 -15.26
N ALA A 93 10.72 -11.75 -15.71
CA ALA A 93 9.49 -11.84 -14.92
C ALA A 93 9.71 -12.60 -13.62
N TRP A 94 10.43 -13.73 -13.66
CA TRP A 94 10.78 -14.49 -12.46
C TRP A 94 11.73 -13.73 -11.55
N LEU A 95 12.71 -13.00 -12.09
CA LEU A 95 13.59 -12.15 -11.28
C LEU A 95 12.78 -11.07 -10.55
N SER A 96 11.86 -10.40 -11.25
CA SER A 96 10.98 -9.41 -10.65
C SER A 96 10.06 -10.01 -9.59
N ALA A 97 9.46 -11.18 -9.87
CA ALA A 97 8.60 -11.87 -8.92
C ALA A 97 9.36 -12.33 -7.66
N ALA A 98 10.59 -12.83 -7.83
CA ALA A 98 11.45 -13.21 -6.71
C ALA A 98 11.86 -11.99 -5.87
N GLY A 99 12.23 -10.88 -6.51
CA GLY A 99 12.52 -9.62 -5.83
C GLY A 99 11.32 -9.11 -5.03
N LEU A 100 10.13 -9.15 -5.63
CA LEU A 100 8.88 -8.81 -4.94
C LEU A 100 8.63 -9.74 -3.75
N ALA A 101 8.81 -11.05 -3.90
CA ALA A 101 8.62 -12.01 -2.81
C ALA A 101 9.58 -11.73 -1.63
N VAL A 102 10.86 -11.44 -1.92
CA VAL A 102 11.84 -11.06 -0.88
C VAL A 102 11.42 -9.77 -0.18
N ALA A 103 11.01 -8.75 -0.93
CA ALA A 103 10.55 -7.48 -0.37
C ALA A 103 9.31 -7.69 0.53
N THR A 104 8.31 -8.44 0.07
CA THR A 104 7.10 -8.73 0.85
C THR A 104 7.40 -9.54 2.11
N ILE A 105 8.32 -10.51 2.06
CA ILE A 105 8.75 -11.24 3.26
C ILE A 105 9.45 -10.28 4.24
N GLY A 106 10.32 -9.40 3.75
CA GLY A 106 10.99 -8.40 4.58
C GLY A 106 10.02 -7.43 5.26
N ALA A 107 9.01 -6.95 4.53
CA ALA A 107 7.91 -6.14 5.05
C ALA A 107 7.15 -6.88 6.16
N LEU A 108 6.71 -8.12 5.91
CA LEU A 108 6.01 -8.94 6.91
C LEU A 108 6.84 -9.17 8.19
N LEU A 109 8.14 -9.43 8.05
CA LEU A 109 9.03 -9.60 9.20
C LEU A 109 9.13 -8.30 10.03
N SER A 110 9.20 -7.15 9.36
CA SER A 110 9.27 -5.84 10.01
C SER A 110 7.96 -5.53 10.75
N GLU A 111 6.82 -5.75 10.10
CA GLU A 111 5.48 -5.61 10.68
C GLU A 111 5.28 -6.48 11.92
N PHE A 112 5.61 -7.77 11.82
CA PHE A 112 5.49 -8.69 12.95
C PHE A 112 6.44 -8.35 14.09
N SER A 113 7.65 -7.87 13.79
CA SER A 113 8.57 -7.38 14.81
C SER A 113 7.98 -6.16 15.54
N GLY A 114 7.39 -5.21 14.82
CA GLY A 114 6.74 -4.04 15.41
C GLY A 114 5.58 -4.42 16.33
N VAL A 115 4.65 -5.23 15.83
CA VAL A 115 3.47 -5.63 16.62
C VAL A 115 3.88 -6.46 17.84
N ALA A 116 4.84 -7.38 17.70
CA ALA A 116 5.39 -8.13 18.83
C ALA A 116 6.06 -7.21 19.87
N GLY A 117 6.86 -6.24 19.42
CA GLY A 117 7.52 -5.26 20.29
C GLY A 117 6.51 -4.43 21.09
N VAL A 118 5.44 -3.97 20.44
CA VAL A 118 4.34 -3.27 21.13
C VAL A 118 3.68 -4.19 22.17
N GLY A 119 3.40 -5.45 21.82
CA GLY A 119 2.82 -6.41 22.76
C GLY A 119 3.69 -6.61 24.02
N GLU A 120 5.01 -6.67 23.86
CA GLU A 120 5.95 -6.80 24.98
C GLU A 120 5.94 -5.58 25.90
N LEU A 121 5.75 -4.37 25.37
CA LEU A 121 5.62 -3.16 26.19
C LEU A 121 4.41 -3.23 27.15
N TYR A 122 3.37 -3.96 26.78
CA TYR A 122 2.20 -4.23 27.61
C TYR A 122 2.29 -5.55 28.41
N GLY A 123 3.44 -6.22 28.39
CA GLY A 123 3.66 -7.49 29.11
C GLY A 123 3.00 -8.71 28.45
N ILE A 124 2.58 -8.61 27.19
CA ILE A 124 1.98 -9.73 26.44
C ILE A 124 3.11 -10.56 25.82
N PRO A 125 3.13 -11.90 25.98
CA PRO A 125 4.16 -12.75 25.36
C PRO A 125 4.16 -12.65 23.83
N ARG A 126 5.35 -12.55 23.22
CA ARG A 126 5.53 -12.48 21.75
C ARG A 126 4.72 -13.52 20.98
N ALA A 127 4.70 -14.76 21.47
CA ALA A 127 3.99 -15.85 20.81
C ALA A 127 2.48 -15.59 20.68
N VAL A 128 1.86 -14.98 21.70
CA VAL A 128 0.43 -14.63 21.68
C VAL A 128 0.19 -13.53 20.66
N THR A 129 0.97 -12.45 20.73
CA THR A 129 0.86 -11.31 19.82
C THR A 129 1.01 -11.72 18.36
N LEU A 130 2.06 -12.47 18.03
CA LEU A 130 2.30 -12.95 16.66
C LEU A 130 1.20 -13.88 16.17
N THR A 131 0.72 -14.80 17.03
CA THR A 131 -0.37 -15.71 16.67
C THR A 131 -1.64 -14.92 16.35
N LEU A 132 -1.99 -13.94 17.18
CA LEU A 132 -3.16 -13.08 16.95
C LEU A 132 -3.02 -12.27 15.65
N SER A 133 -1.86 -11.69 15.39
CA SER A 133 -1.59 -10.95 14.15
C SER A 133 -1.74 -11.83 12.89
N VAL A 134 -1.17 -13.04 12.91
CA VAL A 134 -1.26 -13.98 11.79
C VAL A 134 -2.71 -14.42 11.58
N VAL A 135 -3.42 -14.79 12.64
CA VAL A 135 -4.83 -15.19 12.55
C VAL A 135 -5.68 -14.04 12.00
N PHE A 136 -5.46 -12.82 12.46
CA PHE A 136 -6.16 -11.63 11.97
C PHE A 136 -5.93 -11.42 10.47
N LEU A 137 -4.67 -11.43 10.01
CA LEU A 137 -4.32 -11.27 8.60
C LEU A 137 -4.92 -12.38 7.74
N LEU A 138 -4.89 -13.64 8.20
CA LEU A 138 -5.49 -14.77 7.49
C LEU A 138 -7.01 -14.59 7.38
N VAL A 139 -7.71 -14.20 8.44
CA VAL A 139 -9.15 -13.93 8.40
C VAL A 139 -9.46 -12.84 7.36
N VAL A 140 -8.73 -11.73 7.39
CA VAL A 140 -8.89 -10.64 6.42
C VAL A 140 -8.61 -11.12 4.99
N ALA A 141 -7.56 -11.89 4.77
CA ALA A 141 -7.18 -12.43 3.46
C ALA A 141 -8.20 -13.44 2.91
N PHE A 142 -8.64 -14.40 3.74
CA PHE A 142 -9.62 -15.42 3.35
C PHE A 142 -11.02 -14.86 3.08
N THR A 143 -11.27 -13.60 3.47
CA THR A 143 -12.52 -12.92 3.16
C THR A 143 -12.73 -12.75 1.63
N GLY A 144 -11.68 -12.88 0.82
CA GLY A 144 -11.73 -12.98 -0.65
C GLY A 144 -12.22 -11.73 -1.40
N SER A 145 -12.51 -10.65 -0.66
CA SER A 145 -13.10 -9.44 -1.21
C SER A 145 -12.13 -8.28 -1.05
N TYR A 146 -11.55 -7.82 -2.16
CA TYR A 146 -10.64 -6.68 -2.18
C TYR A 146 -11.23 -5.45 -1.47
N ARG A 147 -12.50 -5.13 -1.74
CA ARG A 147 -13.19 -3.99 -1.09
C ARG A 147 -13.28 -4.10 0.43
N ARG A 148 -13.25 -5.31 1.00
CA ARG A 148 -13.24 -5.51 2.45
C ARG A 148 -11.84 -5.32 3.01
N VAL A 149 -10.83 -5.88 2.37
CA VAL A 149 -9.42 -5.67 2.72
C VAL A 149 -9.06 -4.19 2.66
N GLU A 150 -9.43 -3.51 1.57
CA GLU A 150 -9.24 -2.08 1.36
C GLU A 150 -9.87 -1.24 2.49
N ARG A 151 -11.12 -1.53 2.87
CA ARG A 151 -11.79 -0.82 3.96
C ARG A 151 -11.15 -1.08 5.33
N VAL A 152 -10.69 -2.30 5.58
CA VAL A 152 -9.96 -2.62 6.81
C VAL A 152 -8.64 -1.87 6.85
N ALA A 153 -7.87 -1.88 5.74
CA ALA A 153 -6.61 -1.17 5.62
C ALA A 153 -6.79 0.34 5.84
N ILE A 154 -7.75 0.97 5.14
CA ILE A 154 -8.06 2.40 5.33
C ILE A 154 -8.51 2.67 6.76
N GLY A 155 -9.37 1.83 7.34
CA GLY A 155 -9.83 1.98 8.71
C GLY A 155 -8.71 1.91 9.75
N LEU A 156 -7.74 1.01 9.55
CA LEU A 156 -6.53 0.92 10.37
C LEU A 156 -5.61 2.13 10.15
N GLY A 157 -5.40 2.54 8.90
CA GLY A 157 -4.57 3.70 8.57
C GLY A 157 -5.10 5.03 9.13
N LEU A 158 -6.41 5.15 9.39
CA LEU A 158 -6.96 6.34 10.04
C LEU A 158 -6.42 6.54 11.47
N PHE A 159 -5.94 5.48 12.14
CA PHE A 159 -5.31 5.62 13.45
C PHE A 159 -3.94 6.31 13.38
N GLU A 160 -3.28 6.34 12.22
CA GLU A 160 -2.00 7.05 12.03
C GLU A 160 -2.17 8.58 12.01
N LEU A 161 -3.41 9.09 11.91
CA LEU A 161 -3.71 10.52 11.90
C LEU A 161 -3.87 11.13 13.30
N VAL A 162 -3.87 10.31 14.36
CA VAL A 162 -4.09 10.70 15.76
C VAL A 162 -2.76 10.72 16.50
#